data_AF-A0A7Y5CUJ3-F1
#
_entry.id   AF-A0A7Y5CUJ3-F1
#
_cell.length_a   1.000
_cell.length_b   1.000
_cell.length_c   1.000
_cell.angle_alpha   90.00
_cell.angle_beta   90.00
_cell.angle_gamma   90.00
#
_symmetry.space_group_name_H-M   'P 1'
#
loop_
_entity.id
_entity.type
_entity.pdbx_description
1 polymer ?
#
loop_
_entity_poly.entity_id
_entity_poly.type
_entity_poly.pdbx_seq_one_letter_code
_entity_poly.pdbx_strand_id
1 'polypeptide(L)'
;MNGKISNEEWLVFERPAIGTDQQQIGKVEIAYKVEADEKTGQKQIIPISDSNLFVFFATEKETHLGFLVQGPYRTTPSRDNIPKDDEWNIKLVEETAILLRESLTKLREMNLLTVNALEAMPLNRVQFSKDHMFHPFFASVRDALASEALIPRYKGDFVSGKNAKIANSADLRQLLGPSQLEFFYEAKSPLNWVSDEISEYKTRELREYLMKELGVEEFTSQTLASKFTERFIANQSDEWLIDFYRYLLDQRALWSTGGTLRKKPFIRLEDGAHASPFDDQDRPNAFLPLSK
;
A
#
# COMPACT_ATOMS: atom_id res chain seq x y z
N MET A 1 -16.19 -25.40 -32.51
CA MET A 1 -15.44 -24.81 -31.40
C MET A 1 -14.91 -23.47 -31.89
N ASN A 2 -15.55 -22.36 -31.50
CA ASN A 2 -15.09 -21.02 -31.87
C ASN A 2 -14.05 -20.58 -30.84
N GLY A 3 -12.77 -20.80 -31.15
CA GLY A 3 -11.69 -20.21 -30.37
C GLY A 3 -11.72 -18.70 -30.57
N LYS A 4 -12.24 -17.96 -29.58
CA LYS A 4 -11.97 -16.53 -29.50
C LYS A 4 -10.45 -16.39 -29.37
N ILE A 5 -9.82 -15.83 -30.40
CA ILE A 5 -8.44 -15.38 -30.32
C ILE A 5 -8.44 -14.25 -29.27
N SER A 6 -8.04 -14.58 -28.05
CA SER A 6 -7.77 -13.61 -27.01
C SER A 6 -6.52 -12.84 -27.46
N ASN A 7 -6.70 -11.59 -27.87
CA ASN A 7 -5.58 -10.73 -28.20
C ASN A 7 -5.00 -10.22 -26.87
N GLU A 8 -3.89 -10.81 -26.42
CA GLU A 8 -3.23 -10.40 -25.19
C GLU A 8 -2.40 -9.13 -25.43
N GLU A 9 -2.58 -8.13 -24.57
CA GLU A 9 -1.79 -6.89 -24.59
C GLU A 9 -0.77 -6.92 -23.44
N TRP A 10 0.47 -6.55 -23.74
CA TRP A 10 1.58 -6.56 -22.78
C TRP A 10 2.31 -5.22 -22.81
N LEU A 11 2.61 -4.66 -21.63
CA LEU A 11 3.45 -3.48 -21.47
C LEU A 11 4.85 -3.92 -21.06
N VAL A 12 5.82 -3.67 -21.94
CA VAL A 12 7.21 -4.11 -21.78
C VAL A 12 8.10 -2.94 -21.41
N PHE A 13 8.91 -3.13 -20.36
CA PHE A 13 10.02 -2.25 -20.02
C PHE A 13 11.33 -3.01 -20.21
N GLU A 14 12.37 -2.30 -20.63
CA GLU A 14 13.67 -2.88 -20.94
C GLU A 14 14.82 -2.07 -20.36
N ARG A 15 15.92 -2.75 -20.02
CA ARG A 15 17.16 -2.15 -19.56
C ARG A 15 18.36 -2.85 -20.21
N PRO A 16 19.35 -2.11 -20.74
CA PRO A 16 20.55 -2.71 -21.32
C PRO A 16 21.31 -3.58 -20.31
N ALA A 17 21.69 -4.79 -20.73
CA ALA A 17 22.56 -5.67 -19.95
C ALA A 17 24.01 -5.50 -20.44
N ILE A 18 24.84 -4.84 -19.62
CA ILE A 18 26.23 -4.52 -19.97
C ILE A 18 27.18 -5.58 -19.42
N GLY A 19 28.09 -6.10 -20.25
CA GLY A 19 29.15 -7.03 -19.89
C GLY A 19 30.24 -6.43 -19.00
N THR A 20 31.22 -7.24 -18.61
CA THR A 20 32.41 -6.78 -17.87
C THR A 20 33.36 -5.96 -18.74
N ASP A 21 33.29 -6.13 -20.05
CA ASP A 21 34.03 -5.41 -21.09
C ASP A 21 33.32 -4.10 -21.53
N GLN A 22 32.29 -3.68 -20.80
CA GLN A 22 31.42 -2.54 -21.12
C GLN A 22 30.64 -2.68 -22.44
N GLN A 23 30.61 -3.86 -23.06
CA GLN A 23 29.79 -4.09 -24.24
C GLN A 23 28.36 -4.49 -23.83
N GLN A 24 27.37 -4.06 -24.60
CA GLN A 24 26.01 -4.51 -24.39
C GLN A 24 25.87 -5.96 -24.90
N ILE A 25 25.56 -6.89 -23.99
CA ILE A 25 25.37 -8.31 -24.29
C ILE A 25 23.90 -8.59 -24.64
N GLY A 26 22.98 -7.74 -24.16
CA GLY A 26 21.55 -7.85 -24.45
C GLY A 26 20.74 -6.82 -23.65
N LYS A 27 19.56 -7.23 -23.21
CA LYS A 27 18.67 -6.46 -22.34
C LYS A 27 17.96 -7.38 -21.34
N VAL A 28 17.68 -6.87 -20.15
CA VAL A 28 16.68 -7.45 -19.25
C VAL A 28 15.35 -6.75 -19.50
N GLU A 29 14.27 -7.50 -19.41
CA GLU A 29 12.92 -7.06 -19.75
C GLU A 29 11.93 -7.54 -18.70
N ILE A 30 10.95 -6.68 -18.40
CA ILE A 30 9.78 -7.03 -17.61
C ILE A 30 8.53 -6.74 -18.43
N ALA A 31 7.56 -7.64 -18.41
CA ALA A 31 6.32 -7.49 -19.17
C ALA A 31 5.10 -7.68 -18.27
N TYR A 32 4.31 -6.61 -18.16
CA TYR A 32 3.04 -6.61 -17.44
C TYR A 32 1.90 -6.91 -18.40
N LYS A 33 1.00 -7.83 -18.02
CA LYS A 33 -0.24 -8.05 -18.76
C LYS A 33 -1.15 -6.84 -18.56
N VAL A 34 -1.69 -6.32 -19.66
CA VAL A 34 -2.62 -5.19 -19.65
C VAL A 34 -3.97 -5.65 -20.15
N GLU A 35 -5.02 -5.34 -19.40
CA GLU A 35 -6.40 -5.56 -19.82
C GLU A 35 -7.23 -4.28 -19.64
N ALA A 36 -8.24 -4.09 -20.47
CA ALA A 36 -9.21 -3.02 -20.28
C ALA A 36 -10.28 -3.51 -19.28
N ASP A 37 -10.53 -2.74 -18.23
CA ASP A 37 -11.64 -2.99 -17.32
C ASP A 37 -12.97 -2.98 -18.09
N GLU A 38 -13.77 -4.03 -17.95
CA GLU A 38 -14.99 -4.22 -18.75
C GLU A 38 -16.03 -3.11 -18.56
N LYS A 39 -16.02 -2.44 -17.39
CA LYS A 39 -17.03 -1.44 -17.03
C LYS A 39 -16.61 -0.03 -17.44
N THR A 40 -15.34 0.30 -17.25
CA THR A 40 -14.81 1.66 -17.44
C THR A 40 -14.03 1.81 -18.74
N GLY A 41 -13.59 0.70 -19.35
CA GLY A 41 -12.70 0.69 -20.50
C GLY A 41 -11.27 1.15 -20.20
N GLN A 42 -10.94 1.44 -18.93
CA GLN A 42 -9.60 1.87 -18.54
C GLN A 42 -8.64 0.70 -18.53
N LYS A 43 -7.42 0.92 -19.02
CA LYS A 43 -6.36 -0.09 -18.98
C LYS A 43 -5.85 -0.26 -17.55
N GLN A 44 -5.60 -1.49 -17.17
CA GLN A 44 -5.03 -1.85 -15.87
C GLN A 44 -4.04 -3.00 -16.02
N ILE A 45 -3.07 -3.05 -15.11
CA ILE A 45 -2.18 -4.21 -14.97
C ILE A 45 -2.93 -5.34 -14.29
N ILE A 46 -2.85 -6.53 -14.87
CA ILE A 46 -3.43 -7.75 -14.31
C ILE A 46 -2.30 -8.70 -13.91
N PRO A 47 -2.20 -9.10 -12.62
CA PRO A 47 -1.25 -10.11 -12.18
C PRO A 47 -1.46 -11.43 -12.94
N ILE A 48 -0.37 -12.03 -13.39
CA ILE A 48 -0.37 -13.40 -13.92
C ILE A 48 0.03 -14.40 -12.83
N SER A 49 -0.40 -15.65 -12.98
CA SER A 49 -0.06 -16.73 -12.03
C SER A 49 1.08 -17.62 -12.50
N ASP A 50 1.34 -17.67 -13.81
CA ASP A 50 2.43 -18.45 -14.40
C ASP A 50 3.52 -17.49 -14.87
N SER A 51 4.65 -17.49 -14.18
CA SER A 51 5.71 -16.49 -14.35
C SER A 51 7.09 -17.14 -14.42
N ASN A 52 7.25 -18.17 -15.24
CA ASN A 52 8.58 -18.72 -15.49
C ASN A 52 9.53 -17.68 -16.08
N LEU A 53 10.81 -17.76 -15.71
CA LEU A 53 11.86 -16.91 -16.28
C LEU A 53 12.09 -17.26 -17.74
N PHE A 54 12.18 -16.24 -18.60
CA PHE A 54 12.49 -16.40 -20.02
C PHE A 54 13.95 -16.09 -20.32
N VAL A 55 14.58 -16.99 -21.09
CA VAL A 55 15.93 -16.84 -21.64
C VAL A 55 15.86 -17.08 -23.14
N PHE A 56 15.11 -16.21 -23.84
CA PHE A 56 14.61 -16.38 -25.21
C PHE A 56 13.56 -17.50 -25.39
N PHE A 57 13.53 -18.46 -24.47
CA PHE A 57 12.49 -19.48 -24.32
C PHE A 57 12.12 -19.60 -22.83
N ALA A 58 10.95 -20.13 -22.53
CA ALA A 58 10.52 -20.37 -21.15
C ALA A 58 11.42 -21.42 -20.50
N THR A 59 11.94 -21.11 -19.31
CA THR A 59 12.64 -22.08 -18.46
C THR A 59 11.65 -22.73 -17.48
N GLU A 60 12.08 -23.72 -16.70
CA GLU A 60 11.34 -24.25 -15.54
C GLU A 60 11.58 -23.43 -14.27
N LYS A 61 12.35 -22.35 -14.35
CA LYS A 61 12.66 -21.48 -13.21
C LYS A 61 11.48 -20.55 -12.94
N GLU A 62 10.63 -20.93 -12.00
CA GLU A 62 9.55 -20.08 -11.51
C GLU A 62 10.10 -18.81 -10.83
N THR A 63 9.52 -17.64 -11.15
CA THR A 63 9.89 -16.36 -10.52
C THR A 63 8.95 -15.94 -9.39
N HIS A 64 7.72 -16.48 -9.39
CA HIS A 64 6.65 -16.12 -8.47
C HIS A 64 6.25 -14.64 -8.48
N LEU A 65 6.26 -14.04 -9.67
CA LEU A 65 5.92 -12.66 -9.91
C LEU A 65 4.57 -12.58 -10.63
N GLY A 66 3.85 -11.47 -10.46
CA GLY A 66 2.64 -11.22 -11.23
C GLY A 66 2.91 -10.70 -12.65
N PHE A 67 4.13 -10.86 -13.17
CA PHE A 67 4.58 -10.39 -14.48
C PHE A 67 5.73 -11.25 -15.00
N LEU A 68 6.02 -11.16 -16.30
CA LEU A 68 7.10 -11.93 -16.91
C LEU A 68 8.43 -11.21 -16.78
N VAL A 69 9.50 -11.98 -16.61
CA VAL A 69 10.89 -11.51 -16.64
C VAL A 69 11.63 -12.24 -17.74
N GLN A 70 12.38 -11.49 -18.55
CA GLN A 70 13.23 -12.02 -19.61
C GLN A 70 14.63 -11.42 -19.54
N GLY A 71 15.64 -12.21 -19.88
CA GLY A 71 17.00 -11.69 -20.07
C GLY A 71 17.98 -12.74 -20.59
N PRO A 72 19.22 -12.34 -20.94
CA PRO A 72 20.24 -13.24 -21.46
C PRO A 72 20.92 -14.06 -20.34
N TYR A 73 20.15 -14.73 -19.49
CA TYR A 73 20.68 -15.53 -18.39
C TYR A 73 21.44 -16.76 -18.91
N ARG A 74 22.46 -17.20 -18.17
CA ARG A 74 23.17 -18.45 -18.41
C ARG A 74 22.38 -19.59 -17.78
N THR A 75 22.05 -20.58 -18.60
CA THR A 75 21.30 -21.75 -18.15
C THR A 75 22.21 -22.91 -17.74
N THR A 76 21.64 -23.90 -17.09
CA THR A 76 22.20 -25.26 -16.96
C THR A 76 22.40 -25.89 -18.35
N PRO A 77 23.20 -26.98 -18.46
CA PRO A 77 23.36 -27.72 -19.72
C PRO A 77 22.05 -28.26 -20.32
N SER A 78 21.09 -28.66 -19.47
CA SER A 78 19.74 -29.09 -19.87
C SER A 78 18.84 -27.93 -20.32
N ARG A 79 19.26 -26.67 -20.07
CA ARG A 79 18.53 -25.44 -20.39
C ARG A 79 17.20 -25.24 -19.65
N ASP A 80 16.95 -26.05 -18.63
CA ASP A 80 15.73 -25.99 -17.80
C ASP A 80 15.79 -24.91 -16.72
N ASN A 81 16.97 -24.52 -16.24
CA ASN A 81 17.13 -23.65 -15.08
C ASN A 81 18.35 -22.73 -15.22
N ILE A 82 18.54 -21.82 -14.27
CA ILE A 82 19.68 -20.91 -14.20
C ILE A 82 20.46 -21.11 -12.89
N PRO A 83 21.80 -21.24 -12.92
CA PRO A 83 22.62 -21.35 -11.71
C PRO A 83 22.57 -20.07 -10.88
N LYS A 84 22.42 -20.21 -9.55
CA LYS A 84 22.32 -19.08 -8.60
C LYS A 84 23.64 -18.40 -8.27
N ASP A 85 24.73 -19.13 -8.38
CA ASP A 85 26.07 -18.64 -8.03
C ASP A 85 26.85 -18.16 -9.28
N ASP A 86 26.21 -18.11 -10.46
CA ASP A 86 26.82 -17.55 -11.67
C ASP A 86 26.81 -16.01 -11.60
N GLU A 87 27.99 -15.40 -11.72
CA GLU A 87 28.20 -13.95 -11.59
C GLU A 87 27.38 -13.13 -12.60
N TRP A 88 27.17 -13.66 -13.81
CA TRP A 88 26.40 -12.97 -14.84
C TRP A 88 24.91 -12.99 -14.51
N ASN A 89 24.38 -14.14 -14.06
CA ASN A 89 23.00 -14.25 -13.61
C ASN A 89 22.71 -13.35 -12.41
N ILE A 90 23.63 -13.28 -11.43
CA ILE A 90 23.53 -12.37 -10.30
C ILE A 90 23.45 -10.92 -10.80
N LYS A 91 24.32 -10.52 -11.72
CA LYS A 91 24.28 -9.18 -12.33
C LYS A 91 22.94 -8.88 -13.01
N LEU A 92 22.41 -9.82 -13.80
CA LEU A 92 21.12 -9.62 -14.49
C LEU A 92 19.95 -9.51 -13.52
N VAL A 93 19.96 -10.24 -12.41
CA VAL A 93 18.98 -10.06 -11.33
C VAL A 93 19.07 -8.64 -10.78
N GLU A 94 20.27 -8.11 -10.50
CA GLU A 94 20.41 -6.73 -10.02
C GLU A 94 19.90 -5.69 -11.04
N GLU A 95 20.24 -5.85 -12.33
CA GLU A 95 19.72 -4.96 -13.39
C GLU A 95 18.19 -5.03 -13.51
N THR A 96 17.62 -6.23 -13.34
CA THR A 96 16.16 -6.41 -13.36
C THR A 96 15.51 -5.78 -12.11
N ALA A 97 16.16 -5.84 -10.95
CA ALA A 97 15.69 -5.18 -9.73
C ALA A 97 15.65 -3.65 -9.90
N ILE A 98 16.64 -3.07 -10.58
CA ILE A 98 16.67 -1.65 -10.92
C ILE A 98 15.54 -1.32 -11.90
N LEU A 99 15.40 -2.10 -12.98
CA LEU A 99 14.32 -1.94 -13.97
C LEU A 99 12.93 -2.04 -13.32
N LEU A 100 12.75 -2.94 -12.36
CA LEU A 100 11.49 -3.10 -11.62
C LEU A 100 11.12 -1.81 -10.87
N ARG A 101 12.08 -1.19 -10.17
CA ARG A 101 11.86 0.10 -9.51
C ARG A 101 11.55 1.22 -10.51
N GLU A 102 12.31 1.30 -11.61
CA GLU A 102 12.07 2.28 -12.69
C GLU A 102 10.66 2.12 -13.28
N SER A 103 10.21 0.88 -13.46
CA SER A 103 8.90 0.57 -14.01
C SER A 103 7.75 1.01 -13.10
N LEU A 104 7.87 0.92 -11.77
CA LEU A 104 6.84 1.42 -10.85
C LEU A 104 6.59 2.92 -11.07
N THR A 105 7.66 3.70 -11.21
CA THR A 105 7.57 5.13 -11.52
C THR A 105 6.93 5.38 -12.87
N LYS A 106 7.25 4.58 -13.90
CA LYS A 106 6.62 4.67 -15.21
C LYS A 106 5.15 4.27 -15.22
N LEU A 107 4.77 3.22 -14.52
CA LEU A 107 3.38 2.82 -14.33
C LEU A 107 2.59 3.96 -13.68
N ARG A 108 3.18 4.65 -12.70
CA ARG A 108 2.54 5.84 -12.09
C ARG A 108 2.33 6.95 -13.10
N GLU A 109 3.36 7.31 -13.87
CA GLU A 109 3.28 8.34 -14.93
C GLU A 109 2.22 8.02 -15.99
N MET A 110 2.01 6.73 -16.27
CA MET A 110 1.02 6.23 -17.22
C MET A 110 -0.39 6.06 -16.63
N ASN A 111 -0.60 6.37 -15.34
CA ASN A 111 -1.82 6.07 -14.59
C ASN A 111 -2.20 4.57 -14.57
N LEU A 112 -1.20 3.70 -14.64
CA LEU A 112 -1.35 2.23 -14.58
C LEU A 112 -0.91 1.63 -13.23
N LEU A 113 -0.33 2.43 -12.33
CA LEU A 113 0.04 1.98 -10.99
C LEU A 113 -1.19 1.92 -10.07
N THR A 114 -1.95 0.83 -10.20
CA THR A 114 -3.13 0.54 -9.37
C THR A 114 -2.77 -0.39 -8.22
N VAL A 115 -3.72 -0.66 -7.32
CA VAL A 115 -3.55 -1.71 -6.30
C VAL A 115 -3.31 -3.07 -6.94
N ASN A 116 -4.00 -3.41 -8.04
CA ASN A 116 -3.73 -4.63 -8.80
C ASN A 116 -2.29 -4.69 -9.35
N ALA A 117 -1.75 -3.56 -9.80
CA ALA A 117 -0.35 -3.49 -10.25
C ALA A 117 0.63 -3.77 -9.09
N LEU A 118 0.32 -3.30 -7.88
CA LEU A 118 1.13 -3.59 -6.69
C LEU A 118 1.00 -5.04 -6.21
N GLU A 119 -0.17 -5.67 -6.36
CA GLU A 119 -0.36 -7.10 -6.06
C GLU A 119 0.45 -8.01 -7.01
N ALA A 120 0.90 -7.51 -8.18
CA ALA A 120 1.81 -8.23 -9.06
C ALA A 120 3.27 -8.25 -8.57
N MET A 121 3.61 -7.47 -7.53
CA MET A 121 4.98 -7.31 -7.05
C MET A 121 5.42 -8.48 -6.15
N PRO A 122 6.74 -8.66 -5.91
CA PRO A 122 7.25 -9.62 -4.94
C PRO A 122 6.92 -9.19 -3.49
N LEU A 123 5.71 -9.51 -3.01
CA LEU A 123 5.22 -9.13 -1.69
C LEU A 123 5.56 -10.16 -0.60
N ASN A 124 5.82 -11.42 -0.97
CA ASN A 124 5.97 -12.52 -0.01
C ASN A 124 7.42 -12.67 0.50
N ARG A 125 7.69 -12.26 1.74
CA ARG A 125 9.04 -12.38 2.32
C ARG A 125 9.55 -13.81 2.49
N VAL A 126 8.66 -14.78 2.69
CA VAL A 126 9.06 -16.19 2.85
C VAL A 126 9.55 -16.74 1.51
N GLN A 127 8.83 -16.42 0.44
CA GLN A 127 9.17 -16.80 -0.94
C GLN A 127 10.43 -16.08 -1.43
N PHE A 128 10.54 -14.78 -1.14
CA PHE A 128 11.70 -13.96 -1.48
C PHE A 128 12.63 -13.77 -0.26
N SER A 129 12.97 -14.88 0.40
CA SER A 129 13.89 -14.86 1.56
C SER A 129 15.27 -14.31 1.17
N LYS A 130 16.07 -13.90 2.16
CA LYS A 130 17.38 -13.26 1.90
C LYS A 130 18.36 -14.11 1.08
N ASP A 131 18.23 -15.44 1.16
CA ASP A 131 19.09 -16.38 0.43
C ASP A 131 18.49 -16.77 -0.94
N HIS A 132 17.30 -16.26 -1.28
CA HIS A 132 16.65 -16.51 -2.56
C HIS A 132 17.29 -15.66 -3.67
N MET A 133 17.51 -16.26 -4.85
CA MET A 133 18.12 -15.58 -6.01
C MET A 133 17.40 -14.28 -6.37
N PHE A 134 16.07 -14.25 -6.31
CA PHE A 134 15.26 -13.08 -6.67
C PHE A 134 14.97 -12.14 -5.47
N HIS A 135 15.66 -12.31 -4.33
CA HIS A 135 15.56 -11.37 -3.21
C HIS A 135 15.80 -9.89 -3.60
N PRO A 136 16.71 -9.56 -4.54
CA PRO A 136 16.89 -8.18 -4.98
C PRO A 136 15.61 -7.53 -5.52
N PHE A 137 14.69 -8.29 -6.14
CA PHE A 137 13.40 -7.75 -6.60
C PHE A 137 12.55 -7.27 -5.42
N PHE A 138 12.41 -8.13 -4.41
CA PHE A 138 11.69 -7.83 -3.17
C PHE A 138 12.28 -6.60 -2.47
N ALA A 139 13.61 -6.56 -2.31
CA ALA A 139 14.29 -5.46 -1.66
C ALA A 139 14.12 -4.13 -2.43
N SER A 140 14.24 -4.17 -3.77
CA SER A 140 14.07 -3.00 -4.62
C SER A 140 12.66 -2.41 -4.54
N VAL A 141 11.61 -3.25 -4.61
CA VAL A 141 10.22 -2.81 -4.44
C VAL A 141 9.98 -2.25 -3.04
N ARG A 142 10.50 -2.91 -2.00
CA ARG A 142 10.37 -2.43 -0.61
C ARG A 142 10.93 -1.03 -0.46
N ASP A 143 12.15 -0.82 -0.95
CA ASP A 143 12.85 0.46 -0.80
C ASP A 143 12.19 1.57 -1.64
N ALA A 144 11.70 1.22 -2.84
CA ALA A 144 10.93 2.13 -3.69
C ALA A 144 9.63 2.56 -3.01
N LEU A 145 8.79 1.60 -2.60
CA LEU A 145 7.50 1.90 -1.94
C LEU A 145 7.68 2.61 -0.60
N ALA A 146 8.76 2.33 0.14
CA ALA A 146 9.06 3.03 1.40
C ALA A 146 9.39 4.51 1.19
N SER A 147 10.16 4.84 0.14
CA SER A 147 10.78 6.16 -0.03
C SER A 147 10.09 7.07 -1.04
N GLU A 148 9.42 6.50 -2.05
CA GLU A 148 8.82 7.22 -3.17
C GLU A 148 7.30 7.19 -3.09
N ALA A 149 6.63 8.21 -3.64
CA ALA A 149 5.17 8.28 -3.69
C ALA A 149 4.62 7.31 -4.76
N LEU A 150 4.52 6.02 -4.40
CA LEU A 150 4.15 4.91 -5.27
C LEU A 150 3.01 4.04 -4.70
N ILE A 151 2.52 4.33 -3.49
CA ILE A 151 1.37 3.61 -2.90
C ILE A 151 0.10 4.42 -3.16
N PRO A 152 -0.96 3.86 -3.79
CA PRO A 152 -2.21 4.57 -4.02
C PRO A 152 -2.78 5.16 -2.72
N ARG A 153 -3.10 6.45 -2.75
CA ARG A 153 -3.64 7.22 -1.62
C ARG A 153 -5.17 7.23 -1.66
N TYR A 154 -5.83 7.22 -0.50
CA TYR A 154 -7.27 7.43 -0.42
C TYR A 154 -7.67 8.81 -0.96
N LYS A 155 -8.60 8.83 -1.93
CA LYS A 155 -9.10 10.05 -2.62
C LYS A 155 -7.98 10.93 -3.17
N GLY A 156 -6.91 10.32 -3.68
CA GLY A 156 -5.77 11.06 -4.18
C GLY A 156 -4.92 10.24 -5.14
N ASP A 157 -3.73 10.76 -5.36
CA ASP A 157 -2.69 10.18 -6.18
C ASP A 157 -1.94 9.08 -5.41
N PHE A 158 -0.78 9.39 -4.87
CA PHE A 158 0.14 8.42 -4.28
C PHE A 158 0.81 8.97 -3.03
N VAL A 159 1.21 8.07 -2.14
CA VAL A 159 1.95 8.36 -0.91
C VAL A 159 3.14 7.41 -0.81
N SER A 160 4.20 7.82 -0.12
CA SER A 160 5.32 6.95 0.22
C SER A 160 5.03 6.20 1.52
N GLY A 161 5.64 5.03 1.71
CA GLY A 161 5.49 4.23 2.92
C GLY A 161 5.81 5.01 4.19
N LYS A 162 6.82 5.88 4.16
CA LYS A 162 7.17 6.78 5.28
C LYS A 162 6.05 7.72 5.71
N ASN A 163 5.18 8.11 4.78
CA ASN A 163 4.10 9.07 4.99
C ASN A 163 2.70 8.41 4.93
N ALA A 164 2.65 7.10 4.75
CA ALA A 164 1.43 6.33 4.66
C ALA A 164 0.93 5.92 6.04
N LYS A 165 -0.39 5.85 6.19
CA LYS A 165 -1.08 5.20 7.31
C LYS A 165 -2.22 4.33 6.80
N ILE A 166 -2.58 3.30 7.56
CA ILE A 166 -3.74 2.44 7.26
C ILE A 166 -4.84 2.76 8.27
N ALA A 167 -6.04 3.05 7.80
CA ALA A 167 -7.21 3.15 8.67
C ALA A 167 -7.86 1.77 8.83
N ASN A 168 -8.21 1.38 10.06
CA ASN A 168 -8.85 0.09 10.31
C ASN A 168 -10.32 0.02 9.86
N SER A 169 -10.94 1.17 9.57
CA SER A 169 -12.34 1.28 9.18
C SER A 169 -12.56 2.40 8.18
N ALA A 170 -13.61 2.26 7.36
CA ALA A 170 -14.00 3.29 6.39
C ALA A 170 -14.39 4.59 7.09
N ASP A 171 -15.11 4.53 8.20
CA ASP A 171 -15.58 5.71 8.93
C ASP A 171 -14.41 6.52 9.51
N LEU A 172 -13.39 5.85 10.06
CA LEU A 172 -12.18 6.54 10.51
C LEU A 172 -11.43 7.21 9.35
N ARG A 173 -11.34 6.50 8.20
CA ARG A 173 -10.69 7.04 7.00
C ARG A 173 -11.41 8.30 6.48
N GLN A 174 -12.71 8.37 6.65
CA GLN A 174 -13.52 9.54 6.28
C GLN A 174 -13.43 10.66 7.32
N LEU A 175 -13.45 10.31 8.60
CA LEU A 175 -13.43 11.26 9.72
C LEU A 175 -12.09 12.00 9.84
N LEU A 176 -10.97 11.32 9.64
CA LEU A 176 -9.64 11.89 9.88
C LEU A 176 -8.97 12.25 8.56
N GLY A 177 -8.68 13.53 8.37
CA GLY A 177 -7.89 14.02 7.24
C GLY A 177 -6.39 14.10 7.55
N PRO A 178 -5.59 14.61 6.59
CA PRO A 178 -4.14 14.76 6.74
C PRO A 178 -3.75 15.60 7.96
N SER A 179 -4.44 16.71 8.22
CA SER A 179 -4.14 17.58 9.37
C SER A 179 -4.37 16.89 10.72
N GLN A 180 -5.43 16.07 10.84
CA GLN A 180 -5.65 15.29 12.07
C GLN A 180 -4.59 14.19 12.22
N LEU A 181 -4.18 13.53 11.13
CA LEU A 181 -3.10 12.54 11.17
C LEU A 181 -1.78 13.18 11.61
N GLU A 182 -1.41 14.31 11.03
CA GLU A 182 -0.23 15.08 11.41
C GLU A 182 -0.26 15.44 12.90
N PHE A 183 -1.42 15.84 13.43
CA PHE A 183 -1.60 16.10 14.85
C PHE A 183 -1.34 14.84 15.70
N PHE A 184 -1.95 13.70 15.37
CA PHE A 184 -1.85 12.48 16.19
C PHE A 184 -0.46 11.83 16.18
N TYR A 185 0.30 12.05 15.12
CA TYR A 185 1.64 11.53 14.93
C TYR A 185 2.75 12.56 15.18
N GLU A 186 2.40 13.81 15.51
CA GLU A 186 3.33 14.94 15.62
C GLU A 186 4.26 15.03 14.41
N ALA A 187 3.69 14.76 13.23
CA ALA A 187 4.45 14.57 12.01
C ALA A 187 4.92 15.91 11.44
N LYS A 188 6.16 15.95 10.95
CA LYS A 188 6.73 17.11 10.24
C LYS A 188 6.45 17.09 8.74
N SER A 189 5.80 16.04 8.26
CA SER A 189 5.49 15.83 6.84
C SER A 189 4.06 15.31 6.72
N PRO A 190 3.36 15.64 5.62
CA PRO A 190 1.97 15.25 5.46
C PRO A 190 1.78 13.74 5.49
N LEU A 191 0.91 13.28 6.39
CA LEU A 191 0.51 11.88 6.49
C LEU A 191 -0.81 11.65 5.77
N ASN A 192 -0.93 10.51 5.09
CA ASN A 192 -2.12 10.21 4.32
C ASN A 192 -2.55 8.75 4.49
N TRP A 193 -3.86 8.53 4.42
CA TRP A 193 -4.40 7.19 4.30
C TRP A 193 -4.03 6.57 2.95
N VAL A 194 -3.64 5.30 2.97
CA VAL A 194 -3.61 4.48 1.76
C VAL A 194 -5.03 4.24 1.23
N SER A 195 -5.12 3.87 -0.05
CA SER A 195 -6.37 3.54 -0.73
C SER A 195 -7.23 2.54 0.06
N ASP A 196 -8.55 2.70 -0.03
CA ASP A 196 -9.53 1.80 0.60
C ASP A 196 -9.64 0.42 -0.07
N GLU A 197 -9.07 0.29 -1.27
CA GLU A 197 -8.83 -1.01 -1.89
C GLU A 197 -7.82 -1.84 -1.10
N ILE A 198 -6.85 -1.18 -0.44
CA ILE A 198 -5.86 -1.85 0.41
C ILE A 198 -6.50 -2.25 1.74
N SER A 199 -6.95 -3.50 1.82
CA SER A 199 -7.75 -3.99 2.94
C SER A 199 -7.48 -5.45 3.26
N GLU A 200 -7.85 -5.86 4.48
CA GLU A 200 -7.72 -7.24 4.96
C GLU A 200 -8.49 -8.25 4.08
N TYR A 201 -9.58 -7.82 3.46
CA TYR A 201 -10.46 -8.72 2.71
C TYR A 201 -10.15 -8.78 1.21
N LYS A 202 -9.63 -7.69 0.62
CA LYS A 202 -9.39 -7.60 -0.83
C LYS A 202 -7.95 -7.89 -1.22
N THR A 203 -6.99 -7.35 -0.47
CA THR A 203 -5.57 -7.31 -0.83
C THR A 203 -4.72 -7.53 0.43
N ARG A 204 -4.99 -8.65 1.09
CA ARG A 204 -4.38 -8.97 2.39
C ARG A 204 -2.85 -9.01 2.31
N GLU A 205 -2.31 -9.58 1.24
CA GLU A 205 -0.86 -9.72 1.08
C GLU A 205 -0.17 -8.37 0.95
N LEU A 206 -0.66 -7.45 0.09
CA LEU A 206 -0.14 -6.08 0.04
C LEU A 206 -0.32 -5.34 1.37
N ARG A 207 -1.48 -5.47 2.03
CA ARG A 207 -1.69 -4.83 3.34
C ARG A 207 -0.66 -5.30 4.37
N GLU A 208 -0.46 -6.62 4.47
CA GLU A 208 0.54 -7.19 5.38
C GLU A 208 1.95 -6.77 5.02
N TYR A 209 2.29 -6.70 3.73
CA TYR A 209 3.57 -6.22 3.25
C TYR A 209 3.84 -4.77 3.69
N LEU A 210 2.88 -3.87 3.47
CA LEU A 210 3.00 -2.48 3.92
C LEU A 210 3.22 -2.37 5.44
N MET A 211 2.51 -3.18 6.23
CA MET A 211 2.64 -3.14 7.69
C MET A 211 3.96 -3.74 8.18
N LYS A 212 4.34 -4.93 7.69
CA LYS A 212 5.47 -5.72 8.21
C LYS A 212 6.81 -5.27 7.63
N GLU A 213 6.84 -4.92 6.34
CA GLU A 213 8.08 -4.65 5.62
C GLU A 213 8.37 -3.15 5.48
N LEU A 214 7.32 -2.32 5.40
CA LEU A 214 7.48 -0.86 5.32
C LEU A 214 7.21 -0.15 6.65
N GLY A 215 6.68 -0.86 7.65
CA GLY A 215 6.33 -0.27 8.96
C GLY A 215 5.16 0.71 8.87
N VAL A 216 4.29 0.58 7.87
CA VAL A 216 3.08 1.40 7.76
C VAL A 216 2.12 1.04 8.89
N GLU A 217 2.00 1.97 9.84
CA GLU A 217 1.16 1.76 11.02
C GLU A 217 -0.33 1.80 10.68
N GLU A 218 -1.09 0.91 11.34
CA GLU A 218 -2.54 0.98 11.38
C GLU A 218 -3.02 1.91 12.51
N PHE A 219 -3.97 2.77 12.17
CA PHE A 219 -4.66 3.65 13.09
C PHE A 219 -6.09 3.13 13.32
N THR A 220 -6.43 2.97 14.60
CA THR A 220 -7.70 2.35 15.02
C THR A 220 -8.56 3.32 15.82
N SER A 221 -9.82 2.97 16.03
CA SER A 221 -10.75 3.66 16.93
C SER A 221 -10.18 3.80 18.34
N GLN A 222 -9.44 2.78 18.80
CA GLN A 222 -8.78 2.78 20.09
C GLN A 222 -7.58 3.73 20.11
N THR A 223 -6.83 3.81 19.02
CA THR A 223 -5.72 4.78 18.85
C THR A 223 -6.25 6.21 18.91
N LEU A 224 -7.36 6.50 18.19
CA LEU A 224 -8.07 7.77 18.26
C LEU A 224 -8.43 8.10 19.70
N ALA A 225 -9.15 7.20 20.37
CA ALA A 225 -9.62 7.41 21.73
C ALA A 225 -8.48 7.62 22.73
N SER A 226 -7.39 6.85 22.62
CA SER A 226 -6.22 6.95 23.48
C SER A 226 -5.48 8.28 23.31
N LYS A 227 -5.25 8.72 22.07
CA LYS A 227 -4.54 9.97 21.75
C LYS A 227 -5.43 11.22 21.77
N PHE A 228 -6.74 11.07 21.95
CA PHE A 228 -7.67 12.18 22.03
C PHE A 228 -7.32 13.13 23.18
N THR A 229 -7.27 14.44 22.92
CA THR A 229 -6.95 15.46 23.93
C THR A 229 -7.89 16.66 23.79
N GLU A 230 -7.98 17.47 24.83
CA GLU A 230 -8.70 18.75 24.78
C GLU A 230 -8.15 19.68 23.68
N ARG A 231 -6.82 19.72 23.54
CA ARG A 231 -6.16 20.46 22.46
C ARG A 231 -6.57 19.97 21.06
N PHE A 232 -6.71 18.66 20.88
CA PHE A 232 -7.12 18.10 19.59
C PHE A 232 -8.51 18.60 19.21
N ILE A 233 -9.48 18.43 20.11
CA ILE A 233 -10.89 18.71 19.84
C ILE A 233 -11.17 20.21 19.74
N ALA A 234 -10.47 21.04 20.50
CA ALA A 234 -10.58 22.50 20.44
C ALA A 234 -10.20 23.08 19.07
N ASN A 235 -9.42 22.36 18.27
CA ASN A 235 -8.99 22.77 16.93
C ASN A 235 -9.86 22.20 15.79
N GLN A 236 -10.95 21.49 16.10
CA GLN A 236 -11.85 20.94 15.09
C GLN A 236 -13.00 21.90 14.79
N SER A 237 -13.53 21.85 13.56
CA SER A 237 -14.71 22.64 13.17
C SER A 237 -16.00 21.99 13.67
N ASP A 238 -17.09 22.75 13.67
CA ASP A 238 -18.41 22.24 14.04
C ASP A 238 -18.88 21.14 13.08
N GLU A 239 -18.58 21.25 11.79
CA GLU A 239 -18.88 20.19 10.81
C GLU A 239 -18.16 18.89 11.16
N TRP A 240 -16.87 18.99 11.51
CA TRP A 240 -16.10 17.82 11.93
C TRP A 240 -16.64 17.21 13.22
N LEU A 241 -17.03 18.04 14.19
CA LEU A 241 -17.64 17.58 15.45
C LEU A 241 -18.93 16.80 15.21
N ILE A 242 -19.77 17.27 14.29
CA ILE A 242 -21.01 16.56 13.90
C ILE A 242 -20.66 15.17 13.36
N ASP A 243 -19.69 15.06 12.47
CA ASP A 243 -19.27 13.78 11.89
C ASP A 243 -18.61 12.87 12.94
N PHE A 244 -17.83 13.44 13.85
CA PHE A 244 -17.27 12.72 14.99
C PHE A 244 -18.37 12.15 15.90
N TYR A 245 -19.41 12.92 16.21
CA TYR A 245 -20.52 12.41 17.02
C TYR A 245 -21.31 11.32 16.31
N ARG A 246 -21.55 11.44 15.00
CA ARG A 246 -22.14 10.36 14.20
C ARG A 246 -21.29 9.09 14.28
N TYR A 247 -19.98 9.22 14.08
CA TYR A 247 -19.02 8.13 14.21
C TYR A 247 -19.07 7.48 15.61
N LEU A 248 -19.19 8.27 16.69
CA LEU A 248 -19.29 7.74 18.05
C LEU A 248 -20.58 6.96 18.32
N LEU A 249 -21.66 7.19 17.57
CA LEU A 249 -22.90 6.41 17.73
C LEU A 249 -22.69 4.93 17.39
N ASP A 250 -21.81 4.65 16.42
CA ASP A 250 -21.42 3.30 15.99
C ASP A 250 -20.26 2.74 16.83
N GLN A 251 -19.52 3.60 17.53
CA GLN A 251 -18.36 3.24 18.37
C GLN A 251 -18.66 3.37 19.87
N ARG A 252 -19.84 2.90 20.31
CA ARG A 252 -20.31 3.07 21.70
C ARG A 252 -19.33 2.60 22.76
N ALA A 253 -18.60 1.51 22.48
CA ALA A 253 -17.59 0.96 23.38
C ALA A 253 -16.51 1.99 23.80
N LEU A 254 -16.25 3.01 22.98
CA LEU A 254 -15.28 4.05 23.31
C LEU A 254 -15.75 4.98 24.43
N TRP A 255 -17.06 5.19 24.61
CA TRP A 255 -17.60 6.18 25.57
C TRP A 255 -18.62 5.61 26.57
N SER A 256 -19.10 4.38 26.36
CA SER A 256 -19.88 3.63 27.35
C SER A 256 -19.06 3.31 28.61
N THR A 257 -19.68 2.73 29.63
CA THR A 257 -19.01 2.34 30.88
C THR A 257 -17.70 1.58 30.60
N GLY A 258 -16.59 2.07 31.16
CA GLY A 258 -15.24 1.54 30.93
C GLY A 258 -14.51 2.04 29.66
N GLY A 259 -15.18 2.80 28.79
CA GLY A 259 -14.61 3.32 27.55
C GLY A 259 -13.65 4.49 27.75
N THR A 260 -12.58 4.54 26.94
CA THR A 260 -11.49 5.53 27.06
C THR A 260 -11.93 6.98 26.86
N LEU A 261 -12.91 7.25 25.99
CA LEU A 261 -13.44 8.60 25.76
C LEU A 261 -14.39 9.06 26.86
N ARG A 262 -14.91 8.16 27.71
CA ARG A 262 -15.95 8.48 28.70
C ARG A 262 -15.58 9.62 29.64
N LYS A 263 -14.29 9.76 29.96
CA LYS A 263 -13.76 10.82 30.83
C LYS A 263 -13.06 11.94 30.07
N LYS A 264 -13.02 11.88 28.73
CA LYS A 264 -12.36 12.90 27.92
C LYS A 264 -13.34 14.00 27.52
N PRO A 265 -12.91 15.27 27.49
CA PRO A 265 -13.78 16.38 27.18
C PRO A 265 -14.03 16.43 25.67
N PHE A 266 -15.14 15.84 25.22
CA PHE A 266 -15.50 15.82 23.80
C PHE A 266 -16.89 16.38 23.50
N ILE A 267 -17.69 16.73 24.53
CA ILE A 267 -18.99 17.39 24.34
C ILE A 267 -18.77 18.89 24.25
N ARG A 268 -19.08 19.49 23.10
CA ARG A 268 -18.96 20.93 22.87
C ARG A 268 -20.06 21.68 23.62
N LEU A 269 -19.69 22.74 24.34
CA LEU A 269 -20.59 23.65 25.05
C LEU A 269 -20.87 24.91 24.22
N GLU A 270 -21.88 25.68 24.62
CA GLU A 270 -22.29 26.92 23.95
C GLU A 270 -21.19 27.99 23.94
N ASP A 271 -20.34 28.02 24.98
CA ASP A 271 -19.19 28.92 25.08
C ASP A 271 -17.97 28.46 24.27
N GLY A 272 -18.07 27.33 23.56
CA GLY A 272 -17.01 26.72 22.79
C GLY A 272 -16.03 25.87 23.63
N ALA A 273 -16.19 25.76 24.94
CA ALA A 273 -15.42 24.81 25.73
C ALA A 273 -15.88 23.37 25.47
N HIS A 274 -15.13 22.40 25.99
CA HIS A 274 -15.51 20.99 25.93
C HIS A 274 -15.63 20.40 27.33
N ALA A 275 -16.69 19.62 27.56
CA ALA A 275 -16.91 18.87 28.79
C ALA A 275 -16.83 17.37 28.55
N SER A 276 -16.44 16.62 29.57
CA SER A 276 -16.58 15.16 29.56
C SER A 276 -18.08 14.80 29.60
N PRO A 277 -18.52 13.72 28.94
CA PRO A 277 -19.91 13.31 29.01
C PRO A 277 -20.32 12.84 30.42
N PHE A 278 -19.38 12.30 31.20
CA PHE A 278 -19.61 11.83 32.56
C PHE A 278 -18.50 12.33 33.52
N ASP A 279 -18.87 12.56 34.78
CA ASP A 279 -17.95 12.91 35.86
C ASP A 279 -17.27 11.66 36.47
N ASP A 280 -16.36 11.82 37.44
CA ASP A 280 -15.63 10.71 38.07
C ASP A 280 -16.54 9.68 38.79
N GLN A 281 -17.78 10.06 39.09
CA GLN A 281 -18.80 9.20 39.72
C GLN A 281 -19.74 8.56 38.68
N ASP A 282 -19.39 8.64 37.39
CA ASP A 282 -20.18 8.13 36.26
C ASP A 282 -21.56 8.78 36.09
N ARG A 283 -21.75 9.98 36.66
CA ARG A 283 -22.97 10.76 36.48
C ARG A 283 -22.87 11.60 35.19
N PRO A 284 -23.97 11.77 34.42
CA PRO A 284 -23.97 12.64 33.26
C PRO A 284 -23.55 14.07 33.64
N ASN A 285 -22.62 14.65 32.88
CA ASN A 285 -22.01 15.95 33.16
C ASN A 285 -22.40 17.03 32.13
N ALA A 286 -22.99 16.63 30.99
CA ALA A 286 -23.60 17.53 30.01
C ALA A 286 -25.10 17.26 29.93
N PHE A 287 -25.90 18.32 30.03
CA PHE A 287 -27.35 18.26 29.95
C PHE A 287 -27.83 19.03 28.73
N LEU A 288 -28.80 18.47 28.01
CA LEU A 288 -29.51 19.23 27.00
C LEU A 288 -30.24 20.37 27.72
N PRO A 289 -30.08 21.63 27.29
CA PRO A 289 -30.86 22.72 27.85
C PRO A 289 -32.34 22.38 27.67
N LEU A 290 -33.10 22.44 28.77
CA LEU A 290 -34.56 22.33 28.70
C LEU A 290 -35.03 23.49 27.82
N SER A 291 -35.61 23.15 26.67
CA SER A 291 -36.18 24.13 25.74
C SER A 291 -37.07 25.11 26.51
N LYS A 292 -36.75 26.41 26.42
CA LYS A 292 -37.63 27.50 26.82
C LYS A 292 -38.62 27.79 25.71
#